data_AF-A0A7X9F2J6-F1
#
_entry.id   AF-A0A7X9F2J6-F1
#
_cell.length_a   1.000
_cell.length_b   1.000
_cell.length_c   1.000
_cell.angle_alpha   90.00
_cell.angle_beta   90.00
_cell.angle_gamma   90.00
#
_symmetry.space_group_name_H-M   'P 1'
#
loop_
_entity.id
_entity.type
_entity.pdbx_description
1 polymer ?
#
loop_
_entity_poly.entity_id
_entity_poly.type
_entity_poly.pdbx_seq_one_letter_code
_entity_poly.pdbx_strand_id
1 'polypeptide(L)'
;PEYDYKTRNDHLAKFNFRWMATAGSGLAVVEGSVKDTVDIKVKYNLAKFSPDGKVSMHLVREPRNETCLNCHSKPQWKKRGSSFTEFTDVHIAKGLKCVDCHAAGSMAADERIKGKEVHQFGKGDDPSGWLRNDLDNSMRTCKDCHTTGYLNAPIAKHAWLPDLHLDKLSCQACHIPRRKVKSALVQVSDIYNPGTKITPPPKYVWTFYDQNMNYWNHYGELTMFTAKDQPSDPSIPVFAKYKGQIFPVNAVHSAWPGIYTEGKKGLDQPKQRDIYNMWIAHRKDKSKYPQLAKITDNNSDTIPEVNTAEEIDAFINSVTTYLNDQGYDLSGRKIVWVNDDRMYLNGTDYKMLNKEYWESSPYASVYKYSHDVFPAKAGLGTNGCTDCHSFGSDMFFRQVVKYPFGEDGLPVMEPQHKKLGMSGFMMGMSAFREQVVKSFSYPAIFFLFLTILVSIACGVNRKENFFRLNSNYLYILYVLLAAGVAFVFLKPDVNSYVLPDRLTLDANHFIITIFALAAGAYTWVRMSKEKPTGTLLLKLQAFFLILAVVSGILMMIKFDLIYQIVRVAFTVFDISVVISVLISIIYFINDQFIIIKTEAQK
;
A
#
# COMPACT_ATOMS: atom_id res chain seq x y z
N PRO A 1 -30.49 -13.09 14.62
CA PRO A 1 -30.96 -13.60 13.31
C PRO A 1 -32.25 -12.91 12.84
N GLU A 2 -33.12 -12.50 13.77
CA GLU A 2 -34.44 -11.90 13.49
C GLU A 2 -34.52 -10.40 13.83
N TYR A 3 -33.39 -9.70 13.86
CA TYR A 3 -33.39 -8.27 14.20
C TYR A 3 -33.92 -7.44 13.04
N ASP A 4 -35.04 -6.76 13.24
CA ASP A 4 -35.70 -5.92 12.24
C ASP A 4 -35.07 -4.52 12.21
N TYR A 5 -34.06 -4.38 11.34
CA TYR A 5 -33.40 -3.11 11.09
C TYR A 5 -34.34 -2.06 10.47
N LYS A 6 -35.36 -2.48 9.71
CA LYS A 6 -36.31 -1.55 9.11
C LYS A 6 -37.12 -0.87 10.21
N THR A 7 -37.74 -1.64 11.09
CA THR A 7 -38.49 -1.12 12.24
C THR A 7 -37.60 -0.28 13.16
N ARG A 8 -36.37 -0.74 13.43
CA ARG A 8 -35.39 0.06 14.19
C ARG A 8 -35.12 1.41 13.52
N ASN A 9 -34.95 1.45 12.20
CA ASN A 9 -34.67 2.69 11.46
C ASN A 9 -35.88 3.62 11.37
N ASP A 10 -37.09 3.07 11.27
CA ASP A 10 -38.34 3.83 11.34
C ASP A 10 -38.44 4.56 12.70
N HIS A 11 -38.02 3.91 13.79
CA HIS A 11 -37.92 4.54 15.11
C HIS A 11 -36.75 5.52 15.26
N LEU A 12 -35.63 5.28 14.58
CA LEU A 12 -34.52 6.24 14.51
C LEU A 12 -34.99 7.56 13.88
N ALA A 13 -35.77 7.50 12.80
CA ALA A 13 -36.30 8.69 12.12
C ALA A 13 -37.28 9.51 12.98
N LYS A 14 -37.92 8.86 13.97
CA LYS A 14 -38.81 9.46 14.98
C LYS A 14 -38.07 9.93 16.24
N PHE A 15 -36.74 9.81 16.28
CA PHE A 15 -35.89 10.09 17.44
C PHE A 15 -36.19 9.24 18.68
N ASN A 16 -36.79 8.06 18.50
CA ASN A 16 -37.09 7.13 19.59
C ASN A 16 -35.84 6.33 20.01
N PHE A 17 -34.71 7.01 20.22
CA PHE A 17 -33.38 6.40 20.40
C PHE A 17 -33.33 5.37 21.54
N ARG A 18 -34.09 5.61 22.63
CA ARG A 18 -34.17 4.71 23.79
C ARG A 18 -34.86 3.37 23.48
N TRP A 19 -35.81 3.35 22.55
CA TRP A 19 -36.70 2.20 22.33
C TRP A 19 -36.51 1.52 20.97
N MET A 20 -35.77 2.14 20.04
CA MET A 20 -35.55 1.60 18.70
C MET A 20 -34.95 0.19 18.72
N ALA A 21 -34.09 -0.13 19.70
CA ALA A 21 -33.48 -1.45 19.83
C ALA A 21 -34.49 -2.50 20.31
N THR A 22 -35.34 -2.14 21.27
CA THR A 22 -36.43 -2.99 21.76
C THR A 22 -37.42 -3.30 20.64
N ALA A 23 -37.81 -2.29 19.85
CA ALA A 23 -38.69 -2.46 18.70
C ALA A 23 -38.06 -3.38 17.64
N GLY A 24 -36.81 -3.10 17.24
CA GLY A 24 -36.10 -3.92 16.24
C GLY A 24 -35.85 -5.36 16.69
N SER A 25 -35.69 -5.61 17.99
CA SER A 25 -35.53 -6.97 18.52
C SER A 25 -36.84 -7.78 18.56
N GLY A 26 -38.00 -7.15 18.31
CA GLY A 26 -39.30 -7.79 18.44
C GLY A 26 -39.76 -8.04 19.89
N LEU A 27 -39.04 -7.48 20.88
CA LEU A 27 -39.39 -7.61 22.31
C LEU A 27 -40.61 -6.77 22.70
N ALA A 28 -40.87 -5.67 21.99
CA ALA A 28 -42.05 -4.83 22.21
C ALA A 28 -42.49 -4.14 20.93
N VAL A 29 -43.79 -3.82 20.85
CA VAL A 29 -44.32 -2.83 19.93
C VAL A 29 -44.15 -1.45 20.58
N VAL A 30 -43.58 -0.50 19.85
CA VAL A 30 -43.34 0.87 20.31
C VAL A 30 -44.15 1.82 19.43
N GLU A 31 -44.98 2.64 20.06
CA GLU A 31 -45.81 3.65 19.40
C GLU A 31 -45.38 5.05 19.86
N GLY A 32 -45.74 6.08 19.08
CA GLY A 32 -45.37 7.47 19.35
C GLY A 32 -44.10 7.94 18.64
N SER A 33 -43.74 9.21 18.86
CA SER A 33 -42.65 9.91 18.17
C SER A 33 -42.08 11.02 19.05
N VAL A 34 -40.83 10.88 19.49
CA VAL A 34 -40.14 11.95 20.23
C VAL A 34 -39.99 13.19 19.36
N LYS A 35 -39.67 12.99 18.08
CA LYS A 35 -39.50 14.07 17.09
C LYS A 35 -40.75 14.94 16.96
N ASP A 36 -41.93 14.32 16.98
CA ASP A 36 -43.22 15.00 16.79
C ASP A 36 -43.93 15.29 18.12
N THR A 37 -43.21 15.16 19.25
CA THR A 37 -43.75 15.36 20.62
C THR A 37 -44.99 14.52 20.93
N VAL A 38 -45.05 13.30 20.38
CA VAL A 38 -46.11 12.31 20.67
C VAL A 38 -45.60 11.31 21.70
N ASP A 39 -46.36 11.15 22.78
CA ASP A 39 -46.04 10.25 23.89
C ASP A 39 -45.70 8.82 23.44
N ILE A 40 -44.65 8.27 24.04
CA ILE A 40 -44.15 6.93 23.72
C ILE A 40 -44.89 5.89 24.55
N LYS A 41 -45.52 4.92 23.86
CA LYS A 41 -46.15 3.75 24.47
C LYS A 41 -45.39 2.50 24.09
N VAL A 42 -45.06 1.66 25.08
CA VAL A 42 -44.31 0.41 24.89
C VAL A 42 -45.16 -0.75 25.36
N LYS A 43 -45.47 -1.68 24.44
CA LYS A 43 -46.21 -2.90 24.73
C LYS A 43 -45.31 -4.11 24.50
N TYR A 44 -44.84 -4.73 25.58
CA TYR A 44 -43.98 -5.92 25.50
C TYR A 44 -44.72 -7.13 24.94
N ASN A 45 -44.02 -7.91 24.11
CA ASN A 45 -44.51 -9.18 23.62
C ASN A 45 -44.20 -10.29 24.64
N LEU A 46 -45.15 -10.55 25.54
CA LEU A 46 -44.98 -11.54 26.62
C LEU A 46 -44.70 -12.96 26.10
N ALA A 47 -45.08 -13.30 24.87
CA ALA A 47 -44.76 -14.60 24.27
C ALA A 47 -43.25 -14.82 24.02
N LYS A 48 -42.44 -13.75 24.09
CA LYS A 48 -40.96 -13.82 24.00
C LYS A 48 -40.29 -14.04 25.36
N PHE A 49 -41.06 -14.17 26.44
CA PHE A 49 -40.55 -14.34 27.79
C PHE A 49 -41.13 -15.62 28.43
N SER A 50 -40.29 -16.38 29.12
CA SER A 50 -40.73 -17.51 29.94
C SER A 50 -41.29 -17.02 31.29
N PRO A 51 -42.05 -17.87 32.02
CA PRO A 51 -42.60 -17.51 33.33
C PRO A 51 -41.56 -17.07 34.37
N ASP A 52 -40.31 -17.52 34.24
CA ASP A 52 -39.18 -17.13 35.09
C ASP A 52 -38.47 -15.84 34.64
N GLY A 53 -39.03 -15.12 33.65
CA GLY A 53 -38.53 -13.83 33.16
C GLY A 53 -37.35 -13.92 32.18
N LYS A 54 -36.93 -15.13 31.77
CA LYS A 54 -35.89 -15.29 30.74
C LYS A 54 -36.47 -15.04 29.34
N VAL A 55 -35.60 -14.65 28.42
CA VAL A 55 -35.98 -14.44 27.02
C VAL A 55 -35.98 -15.77 26.28
N SER A 56 -37.11 -16.11 25.65
CA SER A 56 -37.27 -17.26 24.78
C SER A 56 -37.34 -16.78 23.33
N MET A 57 -36.18 -16.66 22.69
CA MET A 57 -36.05 -16.25 21.30
C MET A 57 -34.99 -17.08 20.58
N HIS A 58 -34.98 -17.02 19.25
CA HIS A 58 -33.93 -17.64 18.44
C HIS A 58 -32.59 -16.90 18.62
N LEU A 59 -31.82 -17.34 19.61
CA LEU A 59 -30.47 -16.87 19.88
C LEU A 59 -29.47 -17.74 19.13
N VAL A 60 -28.53 -17.09 18.47
CA VAL A 60 -27.40 -17.75 17.80
C VAL A 60 -26.13 -17.42 18.55
N ARG A 61 -25.17 -18.35 18.54
CA ARG A 61 -23.88 -18.18 19.21
C ARG A 61 -23.11 -16.97 18.72
N GLU A 62 -23.18 -16.69 17.42
CA GLU A 62 -22.35 -15.69 16.74
C GLU A 62 -23.21 -14.85 15.79
N PRO A 63 -23.02 -13.53 15.73
CA PRO A 63 -23.69 -12.70 14.74
C PRO A 63 -23.22 -13.05 13.32
N ARG A 64 -24.12 -12.88 12.34
CA ARG A 64 -23.78 -13.00 10.92
C ARG A 64 -23.17 -11.69 10.40
N ASN A 65 -22.39 -11.74 9.33
CA ASN A 65 -21.73 -10.56 8.75
C ASN A 65 -22.71 -9.44 8.40
N GLU A 66 -23.92 -9.78 7.92
CA GLU A 66 -24.94 -8.79 7.57
C GLU A 66 -25.31 -7.91 8.77
N THR A 67 -25.25 -8.46 9.98
CA THR A 67 -25.52 -7.71 11.23
C THR A 67 -24.54 -6.53 11.37
N CYS A 68 -23.26 -6.77 11.11
CA CYS A 68 -22.22 -5.75 11.15
C CYS A 68 -22.33 -4.81 9.93
N LEU A 69 -22.52 -5.40 8.75
CA LEU A 69 -22.54 -4.69 7.47
C LEU A 69 -23.76 -3.77 7.30
N ASN A 70 -24.84 -3.95 8.05
CA ASN A 70 -25.97 -3.00 8.08
C ASN A 70 -25.52 -1.57 8.43
N CYS A 71 -24.47 -1.41 9.23
CA CYS A 71 -23.91 -0.10 9.57
C CYS A 71 -22.51 0.10 8.99
N HIS A 72 -21.70 -0.97 8.87
CA HIS A 72 -20.32 -0.84 8.42
C HIS A 72 -20.16 -0.78 6.91
N SER A 73 -21.04 -1.38 6.10
CA SER A 73 -20.86 -1.46 4.64
C SER A 73 -20.71 -0.08 3.98
N LYS A 74 -21.76 0.76 4.06
CA LYS A 74 -21.80 2.06 3.37
C LYS A 74 -20.68 3.02 3.83
N PRO A 75 -20.42 3.25 5.14
CA PRO A 75 -19.36 4.17 5.56
C PRO A 75 -17.95 3.68 5.21
N GLN A 76 -17.69 2.37 5.27
CA GLN A 76 -16.40 1.78 4.98
C GLN A 76 -16.10 1.80 3.48
N TRP A 77 -17.09 1.45 2.65
CA TRP A 77 -16.97 1.63 1.21
C TRP A 77 -16.76 3.11 0.86
N LYS A 78 -17.65 3.98 1.35
CA LYS A 78 -17.62 5.43 1.11
C LYS A 78 -16.25 6.05 1.43
N LYS A 79 -15.72 5.80 2.62
CA LYS A 79 -14.55 6.55 3.13
C LYS A 79 -13.24 5.83 2.94
N ARG A 80 -13.25 4.50 3.03
CA ARG A 80 -12.05 3.65 3.14
C ARG A 80 -11.92 2.68 1.95
N GLY A 81 -12.85 2.72 0.99
CA GLY A 81 -12.83 1.85 -0.19
C GLY A 81 -12.90 0.37 0.15
N SER A 82 -13.50 -0.01 1.29
CA SER A 82 -13.64 -1.41 1.73
C SER A 82 -15.00 -1.98 1.39
N SER A 83 -15.03 -3.15 0.76
CA SER A 83 -16.24 -3.71 0.13
C SER A 83 -16.85 -4.92 0.84
N PHE A 84 -16.03 -5.74 1.51
CA PHE A 84 -16.47 -6.93 2.25
C PHE A 84 -17.25 -7.95 1.40
N THR A 85 -16.81 -8.19 0.17
CA THR A 85 -17.42 -9.20 -0.71
C THR A 85 -16.47 -10.38 -0.90
N GLU A 86 -17.03 -11.53 -1.29
CA GLU A 86 -16.22 -12.72 -1.62
C GLU A 86 -15.27 -12.47 -2.80
N PHE A 87 -15.61 -11.53 -3.69
CA PHE A 87 -14.74 -11.16 -4.82
C PHE A 87 -13.50 -10.39 -4.38
N THR A 88 -13.58 -9.62 -3.30
CA THR A 88 -12.54 -8.67 -2.89
C THR A 88 -11.74 -9.11 -1.67
N ASP A 89 -12.28 -9.99 -0.83
CA ASP A 89 -11.62 -10.48 0.37
C ASP A 89 -11.61 -12.01 0.43
N VAL A 90 -10.41 -12.59 0.47
CA VAL A 90 -10.22 -14.04 0.55
C VAL A 90 -10.83 -14.66 1.81
N HIS A 91 -10.86 -13.93 2.92
CA HIS A 91 -11.42 -14.45 4.17
C HIS A 91 -12.95 -14.55 4.07
N ILE A 92 -13.59 -13.52 3.53
CA ILE A 92 -15.03 -13.53 3.27
C ILE A 92 -15.38 -14.63 2.26
N ALA A 93 -14.58 -14.78 1.20
CA ALA A 93 -14.74 -15.87 0.20
C ALA A 93 -14.61 -17.28 0.79
N LYS A 94 -13.90 -17.42 1.91
CA LYS A 94 -13.74 -18.68 2.65
C LYS A 94 -14.73 -18.84 3.80
N GLY A 95 -15.68 -17.91 3.94
CA GLY A 95 -16.76 -17.98 4.93
C GLY A 95 -16.40 -17.46 6.31
N LEU A 96 -15.28 -16.74 6.48
CA LEU A 96 -14.95 -16.10 7.75
C LEU A 96 -15.97 -15.00 8.07
N LYS A 97 -16.33 -14.93 9.34
CA LYS A 97 -17.20 -13.91 9.90
C LYS A 97 -16.39 -12.75 10.47
N CYS A 98 -17.00 -11.56 10.55
CA CYS A 98 -16.38 -10.39 11.18
C CYS A 98 -15.90 -10.70 12.61
N VAL A 99 -16.68 -11.48 13.36
CA VAL A 99 -16.38 -11.87 14.75
C VAL A 99 -15.33 -12.96 14.90
N ASP A 100 -14.87 -13.58 13.81
CA ASP A 100 -13.75 -14.52 13.89
C ASP A 100 -12.44 -13.76 14.14
N CYS A 101 -12.31 -12.55 13.59
CA CYS A 101 -11.22 -11.63 13.90
C CYS A 101 -11.58 -10.69 15.05
N HIS A 102 -12.75 -10.03 14.97
CA HIS A 102 -13.27 -9.12 15.99
C HIS A 102 -14.06 -9.86 17.08
N ALA A 103 -13.43 -10.89 17.67
CA ALA A 103 -14.05 -11.72 18.70
C ALA A 103 -14.44 -10.89 19.93
N ALA A 104 -15.50 -11.32 20.61
CA ALA A 104 -16.01 -10.70 21.84
C ALA A 104 -16.37 -11.77 22.87
N GLY A 105 -16.55 -11.34 24.12
CA GLY A 105 -17.05 -12.20 25.18
C GLY A 105 -16.17 -13.44 25.39
N SER A 106 -16.77 -14.59 25.64
CA SER A 106 -16.04 -15.83 25.93
C SER A 106 -15.21 -16.36 24.75
N MET A 107 -15.38 -15.81 23.55
CA MET A 107 -14.64 -16.20 22.34
C MET A 107 -13.39 -15.34 22.10
N ALA A 108 -13.26 -14.21 22.80
CA ALA A 108 -12.10 -13.35 22.68
C ALA A 108 -10.85 -14.04 23.25
N ALA A 109 -9.74 -13.92 22.52
CA ALA A 109 -8.43 -14.39 22.99
C ALA A 109 -7.78 -13.36 23.93
N ASP A 110 -8.13 -12.09 23.79
CA ASP A 110 -7.61 -11.00 24.61
C ASP A 110 -8.36 -10.91 25.95
N GLU A 111 -7.62 -11.03 27.06
CA GLU A 111 -8.18 -11.05 28.41
C GLU A 111 -8.90 -9.74 28.79
N ARG A 112 -8.59 -8.60 28.16
CA ARG A 112 -9.25 -7.30 28.43
C ARG A 112 -10.74 -7.30 28.05
N ILE A 113 -11.12 -8.18 27.11
CA ILE A 113 -12.48 -8.24 26.55
C ILE A 113 -13.12 -9.63 26.67
N LYS A 114 -12.45 -10.56 27.36
CA LYS A 114 -12.91 -11.94 27.53
C LYS A 114 -13.84 -12.08 28.72
N GLY A 115 -14.98 -12.75 28.52
CA GLY A 115 -15.93 -13.03 29.61
C GLY A 115 -17.34 -13.37 29.13
N LYS A 116 -18.17 -13.95 30.00
CA LYS A 116 -19.50 -14.49 29.64
C LYS A 116 -20.46 -13.46 29.03
N GLU A 117 -20.38 -12.21 29.46
CA GLU A 117 -21.32 -11.12 29.07
C GLU A 117 -20.57 -9.84 28.66
N VAL A 118 -19.34 -9.99 28.17
CA VAL A 118 -18.53 -8.85 27.73
C VAL A 118 -18.84 -8.53 26.26
N HIS A 119 -19.38 -7.34 26.03
CA HIS A 119 -19.85 -6.88 24.71
C HIS A 119 -18.82 -6.01 23.95
N GLN A 120 -17.58 -5.96 24.43
CA GLN A 120 -16.50 -5.30 23.70
C GLN A 120 -15.99 -6.24 22.62
N PHE A 121 -16.14 -5.81 21.36
CA PHE A 121 -15.55 -6.50 20.22
C PHE A 121 -14.06 -6.17 20.15
N GLY A 122 -13.25 -7.17 19.79
CA GLY A 122 -11.82 -6.99 19.53
C GLY A 122 -11.60 -5.79 18.61
N LYS A 123 -10.80 -4.82 19.06
CA LYS A 123 -10.50 -3.60 18.32
C LYS A 123 -9.16 -3.76 17.62
N GLY A 124 -9.14 -3.42 16.33
CA GLY A 124 -7.89 -3.20 15.60
C GLY A 124 -7.26 -1.86 15.98
N ASP A 125 -5.97 -1.72 15.71
CA ASP A 125 -5.26 -0.45 15.82
C ASP A 125 -5.42 0.31 14.48
N ASP A 126 -5.95 1.54 14.49
CA ASP A 126 -6.07 2.43 13.32
C ASP A 126 -5.61 3.84 13.73
N PRO A 127 -4.70 4.52 12.99
CA PRO A 127 -4.13 5.81 13.42
C PRO A 127 -5.18 6.90 13.62
N SER A 128 -6.30 6.81 12.91
CA SER A 128 -7.42 7.76 13.04
C SER A 128 -8.41 7.42 14.16
N GLY A 129 -8.24 6.28 14.84
CA GLY A 129 -9.22 5.72 15.77
C GLY A 129 -8.86 5.98 17.23
N TRP A 130 -9.23 7.14 17.77
CA TRP A 130 -8.91 7.58 19.14
C TRP A 130 -9.82 7.03 20.25
N LEU A 131 -10.88 6.31 19.89
CA LEU A 131 -11.83 5.78 20.86
C LEU A 131 -11.31 4.47 21.45
N ARG A 132 -11.21 4.39 22.79
CA ARG A 132 -10.81 3.19 23.53
C ARG A 132 -9.47 2.61 23.05
N ASN A 133 -8.44 3.44 23.00
CA ASN A 133 -7.08 3.02 22.59
C ASN A 133 -6.50 1.99 23.57
N ASP A 134 -6.99 1.94 24.80
CA ASP A 134 -6.72 0.87 25.78
C ASP A 134 -7.11 -0.52 25.27
N LEU A 135 -7.97 -0.61 24.24
CA LEU A 135 -8.37 -1.86 23.59
C LEU A 135 -7.68 -2.10 22.24
N ASP A 136 -6.75 -1.25 21.80
CA ASP A 136 -6.03 -1.47 20.55
C ASP A 136 -5.38 -2.87 20.53
N ASN A 137 -5.44 -3.50 19.36
CA ASN A 137 -4.93 -4.85 19.10
C ASN A 137 -5.54 -5.95 20.01
N SER A 138 -6.78 -5.77 20.46
CA SER A 138 -7.55 -6.83 21.15
C SER A 138 -8.28 -7.79 20.19
N MET A 139 -8.35 -7.45 18.90
CA MET A 139 -8.79 -8.39 17.86
C MET A 139 -7.72 -9.44 17.58
N ARG A 140 -8.14 -10.60 17.04
CA ARG A 140 -7.19 -11.56 16.48
C ARG A 140 -6.50 -10.96 15.27
N THR A 141 -5.19 -11.14 15.21
CA THR A 141 -4.30 -10.70 14.14
C THR A 141 -4.09 -11.81 13.11
N CYS A 142 -3.46 -11.47 11.99
CA CYS A 142 -3.09 -12.45 10.95
C CYS A 142 -2.25 -13.61 11.53
N LYS A 143 -1.38 -13.31 12.50
CA LYS A 143 -0.45 -14.30 13.09
C LYS A 143 -1.19 -15.36 13.90
N ASP A 144 -2.30 -15.01 14.56
CA ASP A 144 -3.06 -15.94 15.40
C ASP A 144 -3.61 -17.14 14.60
N CYS A 145 -3.91 -16.93 13.31
CA CYS A 145 -4.38 -17.98 12.40
C CYS A 145 -3.25 -18.55 11.53
N HIS A 146 -2.45 -17.69 10.91
CA HIS A 146 -1.49 -18.11 9.87
C HIS A 146 -0.20 -18.72 10.41
N THR A 147 0.05 -18.70 11.73
CA THR A 147 1.19 -19.42 12.34
C THR A 147 0.81 -20.80 12.86
N THR A 148 -0.46 -20.99 13.24
CA THR A 148 -0.96 -22.21 13.90
C THR A 148 -1.84 -23.08 12.99
N GLY A 149 -2.38 -22.50 11.91
CA GLY A 149 -3.42 -23.14 11.10
C GLY A 149 -4.82 -23.05 11.71
N TYR A 150 -5.02 -22.21 12.73
CA TYR A 150 -6.34 -21.99 13.34
C TYR A 150 -7.37 -21.55 12.28
N LEU A 151 -8.62 -22.05 12.43
CA LEU A 151 -9.69 -21.92 11.43
C LEU A 151 -9.32 -22.44 10.03
N ASN A 152 -8.46 -23.46 9.97
CA ASN A 152 -7.95 -24.04 8.71
C ASN A 152 -7.19 -23.02 7.84
N ALA A 153 -6.61 -21.98 8.45
CA ALA A 153 -5.81 -20.99 7.74
C ALA A 153 -4.54 -21.64 7.16
N PRO A 154 -4.11 -21.23 5.95
CA PRO A 154 -2.83 -21.70 5.42
C PRO A 154 -1.68 -21.19 6.29
N ILE A 155 -0.73 -22.08 6.61
CA ILE A 155 0.44 -21.72 7.41
C ILE A 155 1.42 -20.90 6.58
N ALA A 156 1.70 -19.68 7.03
CA ALA A 156 2.52 -18.69 6.37
C ALA A 156 4.02 -18.94 6.60
N LYS A 157 4.63 -19.80 5.77
CA LYS A 157 6.06 -20.17 5.91
C LYS A 157 7.05 -19.10 5.45
N HIS A 158 6.76 -18.41 4.35
CA HIS A 158 7.61 -17.37 3.74
C HIS A 158 9.11 -17.73 3.62
N ALA A 159 9.46 -19.00 3.41
CA ALA A 159 10.84 -19.49 3.53
C ALA A 159 11.87 -18.83 2.59
N TRP A 160 11.41 -18.21 1.49
CA TRP A 160 12.24 -17.51 0.52
C TRP A 160 12.52 -16.05 0.92
N LEU A 161 11.72 -15.47 1.82
CA LEU A 161 11.75 -14.06 2.17
C LEU A 161 12.61 -13.85 3.43
N PRO A 162 13.62 -12.96 3.41
CA PRO A 162 14.41 -12.67 4.61
C PRO A 162 13.54 -12.12 5.75
N ASP A 163 13.76 -12.60 6.98
CA ASP A 163 12.96 -12.28 8.18
C ASP A 163 12.74 -10.78 8.42
N LEU A 164 13.72 -9.94 8.05
CA LEU A 164 13.64 -8.49 8.15
C LEU A 164 12.36 -7.92 7.48
N HIS A 165 11.87 -8.55 6.42
CA HIS A 165 10.63 -8.14 5.77
C HIS A 165 9.44 -8.37 6.68
N LEU A 166 9.35 -9.51 7.38
CA LEU A 166 8.25 -9.80 8.31
C LEU A 166 8.32 -8.95 9.59
N ASP A 167 9.50 -8.42 9.92
CA ASP A 167 9.70 -7.47 11.01
C ASP A 167 9.28 -6.04 10.63
N LYS A 168 9.52 -5.63 9.38
CA LYS A 168 9.31 -4.24 8.92
C LYS A 168 8.07 -4.04 8.06
N LEU A 169 7.52 -5.08 7.48
CA LEU A 169 6.28 -5.04 6.70
C LEU A 169 5.15 -5.70 7.48
N SER A 170 4.00 -5.03 7.50
CA SER A 170 2.76 -5.66 7.90
C SER A 170 2.37 -6.76 6.91
N CYS A 171 1.62 -7.79 7.35
CA CYS A 171 1.08 -8.80 6.43
C CYS A 171 0.24 -8.14 5.32
N GLN A 172 -0.50 -7.10 5.68
CA GLN A 172 -1.32 -6.31 4.76
C GLN A 172 -0.51 -5.65 3.65
N ALA A 173 0.75 -5.26 3.89
CA ALA A 173 1.57 -4.60 2.87
C ALA A 173 1.77 -5.47 1.62
N CYS A 174 1.93 -6.78 1.80
CA CYS A 174 2.03 -7.72 0.68
C CYS A 174 0.66 -8.25 0.25
N HIS A 175 -0.28 -8.46 1.19
CA HIS A 175 -1.57 -9.09 0.90
C HIS A 175 -2.70 -8.09 0.56
N ILE A 176 -2.44 -6.80 0.46
CA ILE A 176 -3.35 -5.79 -0.09
C ILE A 176 -2.57 -4.96 -1.13
N PRO A 177 -2.10 -5.58 -2.24
CA PRO A 177 -1.29 -4.89 -3.25
C PRO A 177 -2.09 -3.83 -4.02
N ARG A 178 -3.42 -3.97 -4.04
CA ARG A 178 -4.34 -3.05 -4.70
C ARG A 178 -5.68 -3.03 -3.99
N ARG A 179 -6.40 -1.94 -4.12
CA ARG A 179 -7.82 -1.79 -3.78
C ARG A 179 -8.65 -2.07 -5.01
N LYS A 180 -9.85 -2.61 -4.82
CA LYS A 180 -10.83 -2.84 -5.90
C LYS A 180 -11.80 -1.68 -6.08
N VAL A 181 -11.87 -0.83 -5.06
CA VAL A 181 -12.83 0.25 -4.94
C VAL A 181 -12.07 1.46 -4.43
N LYS A 182 -12.23 2.59 -5.10
CA LYS A 182 -11.60 3.84 -4.72
C LYS A 182 -12.12 4.36 -3.37
N SER A 183 -11.25 5.07 -2.68
CA SER A 183 -11.57 5.92 -1.52
C SER A 183 -11.28 7.39 -1.84
N ALA A 184 -11.74 8.31 -1.00
CA ALA A 184 -11.35 9.71 -1.15
C ALA A 184 -9.88 9.86 -0.76
N LEU A 185 -9.00 10.22 -1.71
CA LEU A 185 -7.61 10.55 -1.42
C LEU A 185 -7.52 12.00 -0.92
N VAL A 186 -8.22 12.91 -1.60
CA VAL A 186 -8.31 14.32 -1.23
C VAL A 186 -9.75 14.67 -0.88
N GLN A 187 -9.92 15.47 0.18
CA GLN A 187 -11.19 16.08 0.55
C GLN A 187 -10.98 17.58 0.80
N VAL A 188 -11.55 18.43 -0.04
CA VAL A 188 -11.45 19.89 0.11
C VAL A 188 -12.81 20.53 0.35
N SER A 189 -12.82 21.69 1.02
CA SER A 189 -14.03 22.43 1.38
C SER A 189 -13.98 23.93 1.10
N ASP A 190 -13.20 24.34 0.11
CA ASP A 190 -12.90 25.71 -0.26
C ASP A 190 -13.67 26.20 -1.50
N ILE A 191 -14.08 25.29 -2.38
CA ILE A 191 -14.83 25.63 -3.61
C ILE A 191 -16.26 25.10 -3.60
N TYR A 192 -17.10 25.63 -4.50
CA TYR A 192 -18.42 25.07 -4.75
C TYR A 192 -18.31 23.90 -5.73
N ASN A 193 -18.58 22.69 -5.26
CA ASN A 193 -18.62 21.47 -6.05
C ASN A 193 -19.72 21.53 -7.13
N PRO A 194 -19.41 21.46 -8.43
CA PRO A 194 -20.43 21.53 -9.49
C PRO A 194 -21.22 20.22 -9.69
N GLY A 195 -20.91 19.17 -8.93
CA GLY A 195 -21.52 17.84 -9.03
C GLY A 195 -23.04 17.83 -8.87
N THR A 196 -23.69 16.90 -9.55
CA THR A 196 -25.14 16.73 -9.50
C THR A 196 -25.54 15.74 -8.39
N LYS A 197 -26.81 15.81 -7.94
CA LYS A 197 -27.40 14.88 -6.96
C LYS A 197 -26.72 14.86 -5.58
N ILE A 198 -26.16 16.00 -5.16
CA ILE A 198 -25.54 16.16 -3.84
C ILE A 198 -26.62 16.58 -2.82
N THR A 199 -26.77 15.80 -1.74
CA THR A 199 -27.77 16.08 -0.68
C THR A 199 -27.27 15.75 0.74
N PRO A 200 -27.56 16.59 1.75
CA PRO A 200 -28.30 17.86 1.68
C PRO A 200 -27.46 19.00 1.03
N PRO A 201 -28.09 20.12 0.63
CA PRO A 201 -27.44 21.20 -0.13
C PRO A 201 -26.12 21.74 0.47
N PRO A 202 -25.93 21.87 1.80
CA PRO A 202 -24.64 22.31 2.32
C PRO A 202 -23.45 21.42 1.91
N LYS A 203 -23.68 20.16 1.50
CA LYS A 203 -22.59 19.27 1.05
C LYS A 203 -21.95 19.67 -0.27
N TYR A 204 -22.54 20.61 -1.01
CA TYR A 204 -21.95 21.18 -2.21
C TYR A 204 -20.61 21.91 -1.96
N VAL A 205 -20.23 22.19 -0.70
CA VAL A 205 -18.87 22.71 -0.43
C VAL A 205 -17.80 21.64 -0.47
N TRP A 206 -18.14 20.35 -0.41
CA TRP A 206 -17.14 19.29 -0.35
C TRP A 206 -16.81 18.77 -1.73
N THR A 207 -15.55 18.85 -2.11
CA THR A 207 -15.00 18.29 -3.35
C THR A 207 -14.02 17.18 -3.02
N PHE A 208 -14.03 16.12 -3.82
CA PHE A 208 -13.24 14.92 -3.57
C PHE A 208 -12.46 14.53 -4.81
N TYR A 209 -11.26 13.98 -4.60
CA TYR A 209 -10.44 13.42 -5.65
C TYR A 209 -10.06 11.97 -5.32
N ASP A 210 -9.99 11.15 -6.36
CA ASP A 210 -9.62 9.73 -6.24
C ASP A 210 -8.09 9.53 -6.15
N GLN A 211 -7.64 8.27 -6.17
CA GLN A 211 -6.22 7.90 -6.06
C GLN A 211 -5.36 8.37 -7.24
N ASN A 212 -5.98 8.79 -8.33
CA ASN A 212 -5.33 9.32 -9.52
C ASN A 212 -5.49 10.85 -9.61
N MET A 213 -5.98 11.50 -8.55
CA MET A 213 -6.26 12.94 -8.52
C MET A 213 -7.32 13.39 -9.53
N ASN A 214 -8.22 12.49 -9.96
CA ASN A 214 -9.37 12.89 -10.77
C ASN A 214 -10.50 13.37 -9.84
N TYR A 215 -11.17 14.45 -10.25
CA TYR A 215 -12.41 14.87 -9.59
C TYR A 215 -13.42 13.72 -9.51
N TRP A 216 -14.00 13.57 -8.32
CA TRP A 216 -15.00 12.56 -8.03
C TRP A 216 -16.26 13.20 -7.46
N ASN A 217 -17.39 13.04 -8.16
CA ASN A 217 -18.71 13.37 -7.62
C ASN A 217 -19.17 12.33 -6.57
N HIS A 218 -18.39 12.25 -5.49
CA HIS A 218 -18.52 11.28 -4.41
C HIS A 218 -19.93 11.25 -3.82
N TYR A 219 -20.52 12.42 -3.54
CA TYR A 219 -21.86 12.49 -2.98
C TYR A 219 -22.95 12.13 -3.98
N GLY A 220 -22.79 12.47 -5.27
CA GLY A 220 -23.71 12.03 -6.31
C GLY A 220 -23.73 10.50 -6.43
N GLU A 221 -22.56 9.86 -6.46
CA GLU A 221 -22.46 8.40 -6.49
C GLU A 221 -23.12 7.75 -5.26
N LEU A 222 -22.91 8.27 -4.04
CA LEU A 222 -23.52 7.71 -2.83
C LEU A 222 -25.04 7.86 -2.74
N THR A 223 -25.60 8.76 -3.54
CA THR A 223 -27.05 8.93 -3.73
C THR A 223 -27.58 7.91 -4.73
N MET A 224 -26.78 7.54 -5.74
CA MET A 224 -27.18 6.65 -6.84
C MET A 224 -26.92 5.17 -6.56
N PHE A 225 -25.85 4.85 -5.84
CA PHE A 225 -25.36 3.48 -5.65
C PHE A 225 -25.55 2.99 -4.21
N THR A 226 -25.72 1.69 -4.07
CA THR A 226 -25.71 0.99 -2.77
C THR A 226 -24.37 0.28 -2.55
N ALA A 227 -24.08 -0.17 -1.33
CA ALA A 227 -22.88 -0.97 -1.07
C ALA A 227 -22.89 -2.33 -1.80
N LYS A 228 -24.02 -2.76 -2.37
CA LYS A 228 -24.10 -3.95 -3.22
C LYS A 228 -23.79 -3.67 -4.68
N ASP A 229 -23.96 -2.42 -5.12
CA ASP A 229 -23.86 -2.00 -6.53
C ASP A 229 -22.73 -0.97 -6.70
N GLN A 230 -21.71 -1.07 -5.83
CA GLN A 230 -20.62 -0.12 -5.80
C GLN A 230 -19.71 -0.27 -7.04
N PRO A 231 -19.31 0.85 -7.68
CA PRO A 231 -18.36 0.82 -8.79
C PRO A 231 -17.03 0.16 -8.41
N SER A 232 -16.43 -0.53 -9.38
CA SER A 232 -15.09 -1.10 -9.26
C SER A 232 -14.08 -0.17 -9.93
N ASP A 233 -13.34 0.57 -9.10
CA ASP A 233 -12.27 1.46 -9.51
C ASP A 233 -10.96 1.00 -8.84
N PRO A 234 -10.18 0.12 -9.50
CA PRO A 234 -8.96 -0.40 -8.90
C PRO A 234 -7.93 0.70 -8.70
N SER A 235 -7.27 0.69 -7.55
CA SER A 235 -6.18 1.62 -7.24
C SER A 235 -5.09 0.96 -6.42
N ILE A 236 -3.88 1.50 -6.49
CA ILE A 236 -2.75 1.02 -5.70
C ILE A 236 -2.68 1.85 -4.41
N PRO A 237 -2.55 1.22 -3.23
CA PRO A 237 -2.46 1.94 -1.97
C PRO A 237 -1.16 2.75 -1.88
N VAL A 238 -1.18 3.78 -1.04
CA VAL A 238 0.04 4.45 -0.57
C VAL A 238 0.56 3.66 0.63
N PHE A 239 1.86 3.70 0.88
CA PHE A 239 2.46 3.05 2.04
C PHE A 239 2.91 4.08 3.08
N ALA A 240 2.71 3.76 4.36
CA ALA A 240 3.18 4.58 5.47
C ALA A 240 3.79 3.70 6.55
N LYS A 241 4.84 4.20 7.19
CA LYS A 241 5.38 3.57 8.39
C LYS A 241 4.47 3.91 9.57
N TYR A 242 4.16 2.95 10.44
CA TYR A 242 3.33 3.13 11.63
C TYR A 242 3.79 2.13 12.69
N LYS A 243 4.15 2.62 13.88
CA LYS A 243 4.64 1.79 15.01
C LYS A 243 5.72 0.77 14.60
N GLY A 244 6.67 1.19 13.77
CA GLY A 244 7.83 0.37 13.37
C GLY A 244 7.64 -0.52 12.14
N GLN A 245 6.42 -0.69 11.64
CA GLN A 245 6.11 -1.46 10.43
C GLN A 245 5.57 -0.58 9.30
N ILE A 246 5.56 -1.07 8.06
CA ILE A 246 4.98 -0.42 6.89
C ILE A 246 3.61 -1.05 6.61
N PHE A 247 2.60 -0.19 6.50
CA PHE A 247 1.23 -0.56 6.18
C PHE A 247 0.80 0.09 4.86
N PRO A 248 -0.08 -0.58 4.09
CA PRO A 248 -0.83 0.08 3.04
C PRO A 248 -1.92 0.94 3.70
N VAL A 249 -2.03 2.20 3.30
CA VAL A 249 -2.91 3.20 3.91
C VAL A 249 -3.61 4.05 2.85
N ASN A 250 -4.70 4.70 3.28
CA ASN A 250 -5.19 5.95 2.70
C ASN A 250 -4.86 7.08 3.67
N ALA A 251 -3.80 7.84 3.38
CA ALA A 251 -3.50 9.07 4.12
C ALA A 251 -4.24 10.23 3.44
N VAL A 252 -5.41 10.60 3.96
CA VAL A 252 -6.28 11.59 3.32
C VAL A 252 -5.60 12.96 3.36
N HIS A 253 -5.61 13.64 2.21
CA HIS A 253 -5.22 15.04 2.09
C HIS A 253 -6.44 15.94 2.25
N SER A 254 -6.24 17.16 2.75
CA SER A 254 -7.35 18.08 3.00
C SER A 254 -7.00 19.54 2.74
N ALA A 255 -7.94 20.28 2.15
CA ALA A 255 -7.87 21.74 2.11
C ALA A 255 -9.18 22.38 2.60
N TRP A 256 -9.10 23.37 3.49
CA TRP A 256 -10.29 23.92 4.15
C TRP A 256 -10.03 25.29 4.81
N PRO A 257 -11.06 26.16 4.97
CA PRO A 257 -10.92 27.41 5.73
C PRO A 257 -10.88 27.13 7.24
N GLY A 258 -9.88 27.65 7.94
CA GLY A 258 -9.76 27.60 9.40
C GLY A 258 -9.92 28.97 10.04
N ILE A 259 -10.12 28.98 11.36
CA ILE A 259 -10.05 30.19 12.18
C ILE A 259 -8.91 30.00 13.18
N TYR A 260 -7.85 30.75 12.99
CA TYR A 260 -6.67 30.78 13.83
C TYR A 260 -6.84 31.79 14.96
N THR A 261 -6.48 31.40 16.18
CA THR A 261 -6.38 32.31 17.33
C THR A 261 -4.98 32.17 17.92
N GLU A 262 -4.26 33.29 18.03
CA GLU A 262 -2.90 33.27 18.54
C GLU A 262 -2.83 32.71 19.98
N GLY A 263 -1.83 31.86 20.24
CA GLY A 263 -1.66 31.20 21.54
C GLY A 263 -2.62 30.04 21.85
N LYS A 264 -3.68 29.84 21.05
CA LYS A 264 -4.57 28.67 21.21
C LYS A 264 -4.06 27.47 20.43
N LYS A 265 -4.25 26.27 20.99
CA LYS A 265 -3.96 25.01 20.31
C LYS A 265 -5.09 24.68 19.34
N GLY A 266 -4.73 24.21 18.15
CA GLY A 266 -5.69 23.81 17.12
C GLY A 266 -6.26 25.00 16.34
N LEU A 267 -7.19 24.69 15.43
CA LEU A 267 -7.91 25.65 14.59
C LEU A 267 -9.41 25.41 14.76
N ASP A 268 -10.19 26.48 14.86
CA ASP A 268 -11.65 26.34 14.76
C ASP A 268 -12.05 26.22 13.28
N GLN A 269 -13.19 25.60 13.02
CA GLN A 269 -13.74 25.47 11.68
C GLN A 269 -14.96 26.39 11.50
N PRO A 270 -15.04 27.20 10.43
CA PRO A 270 -16.27 27.87 10.04
C PRO A 270 -17.39 26.86 9.83
N LYS A 271 -18.65 27.25 10.07
CA LYS A 271 -19.76 26.32 9.83
C LYS A 271 -19.85 26.02 8.34
N GLN A 272 -20.02 24.75 7.99
CA GLN A 272 -20.20 24.31 6.61
C GLN A 272 -21.30 25.10 5.86
N ARG A 273 -22.39 25.42 6.56
CA ARG A 273 -23.50 26.21 6.01
C ARG A 273 -23.08 27.61 5.59
N ASP A 274 -22.14 28.22 6.30
CA ASP A 274 -21.71 29.60 6.07
C ASP A 274 -20.86 29.66 4.78
N ILE A 275 -19.91 28.73 4.64
CA ILE A 275 -19.13 28.58 3.39
C ILE A 275 -20.04 28.28 2.19
N TYR A 276 -21.04 27.41 2.38
CA TYR A 276 -22.03 27.11 1.34
C TYR A 276 -22.82 28.36 0.93
N ASN A 277 -23.35 29.10 1.90
CA ASN A 277 -24.16 30.28 1.65
C ASN A 277 -23.35 31.42 1.01
N MET A 278 -22.06 31.56 1.37
CA MET A 278 -21.13 32.51 0.73
C MET A 278 -21.05 32.23 -0.78
N TRP A 279 -20.75 30.98 -1.15
CA TRP A 279 -20.67 30.58 -2.55
C TRP A 279 -22.01 30.72 -3.28
N ILE A 280 -23.13 30.37 -2.63
CA ILE A 280 -24.46 30.54 -3.22
C ILE A 280 -24.80 32.02 -3.46
N ALA A 281 -24.45 32.91 -2.53
CA ALA A 281 -24.65 34.34 -2.70
C ALA A 281 -23.88 34.87 -3.92
N HIS A 282 -22.59 34.54 -4.02
CA HIS A 282 -21.75 34.93 -5.15
C HIS A 282 -22.23 34.35 -6.49
N ARG A 283 -22.69 33.10 -6.50
CA ARG A 283 -23.20 32.46 -7.73
C ARG A 283 -24.51 33.07 -8.22
N LYS A 284 -25.36 33.56 -7.30
CA LYS A 284 -26.62 34.24 -7.64
C LYS A 284 -26.39 35.68 -8.09
N ASP A 285 -25.42 36.36 -7.47
CA ASP A 285 -25.05 37.74 -7.76
C ASP A 285 -23.53 37.90 -7.63
N LYS A 286 -22.84 38.08 -8.78
CA LYS A 286 -21.38 38.18 -8.85
C LYS A 286 -20.82 39.41 -8.14
N SER A 287 -21.65 40.41 -7.83
CA SER A 287 -21.23 41.56 -7.03
C SER A 287 -21.07 41.23 -5.54
N LYS A 288 -21.67 40.13 -5.06
CA LYS A 288 -21.49 39.62 -3.70
C LYS A 288 -20.24 38.75 -3.64
N TYR A 289 -19.31 39.08 -2.74
CA TYR A 289 -18.03 38.40 -2.56
C TYR A 289 -17.26 38.23 -3.90
N PRO A 290 -17.00 39.33 -4.64
CA PRO A 290 -16.51 39.28 -6.02
C PRO A 290 -15.12 38.64 -6.17
N GLN A 291 -14.31 38.63 -5.09
CA GLN A 291 -13.00 37.99 -5.08
C GLN A 291 -13.08 36.50 -5.42
N LEU A 292 -14.19 35.81 -5.10
CA LEU A 292 -14.39 34.40 -5.47
C LEU A 292 -14.37 34.14 -6.97
N ALA A 293 -14.55 35.17 -7.82
CA ALA A 293 -14.43 35.03 -9.28
C ALA A 293 -12.99 34.82 -9.76
N LYS A 294 -11.99 35.09 -8.91
CA LYS A 294 -10.57 34.85 -9.19
C LYS A 294 -10.19 33.38 -9.08
N ILE A 295 -10.98 32.59 -8.35
CA ILE A 295 -10.77 31.15 -8.16
C ILE A 295 -11.21 30.45 -9.44
N THR A 296 -10.25 29.90 -10.17
CA THR A 296 -10.47 29.31 -11.49
C THR A 296 -9.93 27.89 -11.58
N ASP A 297 -10.37 27.16 -12.60
CA ASP A 297 -9.83 25.84 -12.92
C ASP A 297 -8.46 26.03 -13.57
N ASN A 298 -7.40 25.72 -12.81
CA ASN A 298 -6.01 25.93 -13.19
C ASN A 298 -5.45 24.75 -14.01
N ASN A 299 -6.02 23.55 -13.87
CA ASN A 299 -5.51 22.33 -14.51
C ASN A 299 -6.42 21.80 -15.64
N SER A 300 -7.51 22.51 -15.94
CA SER A 300 -8.52 22.16 -16.96
C SER A 300 -9.29 20.86 -16.68
N ASP A 301 -9.43 20.44 -15.42
CA ASP A 301 -10.22 19.25 -15.01
C ASP A 301 -11.72 19.54 -14.81
N THR A 302 -12.16 20.77 -15.10
CA THR A 302 -13.49 21.37 -14.95
C THR A 302 -13.86 21.81 -13.53
N ILE A 303 -12.96 21.68 -12.56
CA ILE A 303 -13.18 22.01 -11.16
C ILE A 303 -12.22 23.12 -10.72
N PRO A 304 -12.72 24.30 -10.32
CA PRO A 304 -11.86 25.33 -9.75
C PRO A 304 -11.18 24.87 -8.47
N GLU A 305 -9.94 25.30 -8.26
CA GLU A 305 -9.15 25.01 -7.07
C GLU A 305 -8.66 26.31 -6.42
N VAL A 306 -8.39 26.26 -5.12
CA VAL A 306 -7.66 27.34 -4.45
C VAL A 306 -6.21 26.89 -4.38
N ASN A 307 -5.31 27.51 -5.15
CA ASN A 307 -3.92 27.08 -5.22
C ASN A 307 -2.91 28.22 -5.44
N THR A 308 -3.22 29.23 -6.25
CA THR A 308 -2.33 30.38 -6.44
C THR A 308 -2.40 31.36 -5.27
N ALA A 309 -1.38 32.20 -5.10
CA ALA A 309 -1.36 33.21 -4.04
C ALA A 309 -2.58 34.15 -4.13
N GLU A 310 -2.96 34.55 -5.35
CA GLU A 310 -4.13 35.41 -5.57
C GLU A 310 -5.44 34.72 -5.19
N GLU A 311 -5.61 33.44 -5.51
CA GLU A 311 -6.81 32.68 -5.16
C GLU A 311 -6.91 32.39 -3.66
N ILE A 312 -5.79 32.12 -3.00
CA ILE A 312 -5.72 31.94 -1.55
C ILE A 312 -6.15 33.22 -0.84
N ASP A 313 -5.60 34.38 -1.25
CA ASP A 313 -6.03 35.68 -0.72
C ASP A 313 -7.51 35.93 -1.00
N ALA A 314 -7.97 35.64 -2.22
CA ALA A 314 -9.36 35.81 -2.60
C ALA A 314 -10.30 34.98 -1.71
N PHE A 315 -9.94 33.73 -1.42
CA PHE A 315 -10.72 32.85 -0.58
C PHE A 315 -10.74 33.31 0.88
N ILE A 316 -9.56 33.56 1.49
CA ILE A 316 -9.45 34.03 2.88
C ILE A 316 -10.24 35.33 3.10
N ASN A 317 -10.09 36.29 2.19
CA ASN A 317 -10.77 37.58 2.29
C ASN A 317 -12.29 37.44 2.12
N SER A 318 -12.75 36.56 1.23
CA SER A 318 -14.19 36.31 1.04
C SER A 318 -14.82 35.66 2.27
N VAL A 319 -14.17 34.67 2.86
CA VAL A 319 -14.65 34.01 4.09
C VAL A 319 -14.65 34.99 5.27
N THR A 320 -13.61 35.82 5.40
CA THR A 320 -13.53 36.87 6.42
C THR A 320 -14.70 37.85 6.30
N THR A 321 -14.94 38.35 5.09
CA THR A 321 -16.04 39.28 4.79
C THR A 321 -17.39 38.64 5.12
N TYR A 322 -17.64 37.40 4.65
CA TYR A 322 -18.90 36.71 4.91
C TYR A 322 -19.15 36.50 6.40
N LEU A 323 -18.14 36.08 7.16
CA LEU A 323 -18.32 35.85 8.61
C LEU A 323 -18.59 37.15 9.37
N ASN A 324 -17.93 38.26 9.00
CA ASN A 324 -18.26 39.58 9.55
C ASN A 324 -19.71 39.98 9.21
N ASP A 325 -20.15 39.77 7.97
CA ASP A 325 -21.53 40.06 7.53
C ASP A 325 -22.58 39.23 8.28
N GLN A 326 -22.22 38.03 8.76
CA GLN A 326 -23.08 37.19 9.60
C GLN A 326 -22.97 37.51 11.11
N GLY A 327 -22.20 38.53 11.49
CA GLY A 327 -22.05 38.98 12.87
C GLY A 327 -21.13 38.12 13.73
N TYR A 328 -20.21 37.36 13.13
CA TYR A 328 -19.18 36.67 13.91
C TYR A 328 -18.16 37.68 14.47
N ASP A 329 -17.82 37.54 15.75
CA ASP A 329 -16.70 38.27 16.34
C ASP A 329 -15.37 37.59 15.97
N LEU A 330 -14.58 38.30 15.17
CA LEU A 330 -13.24 37.89 14.74
C LEU A 330 -12.12 38.65 15.49
N SER A 331 -12.44 39.36 16.57
CA SER A 331 -11.44 40.08 17.38
C SER A 331 -10.37 39.11 17.91
N GLY A 332 -9.11 39.35 17.56
CA GLY A 332 -8.00 38.46 17.92
C GLY A 332 -7.98 37.11 17.17
N ARG A 333 -8.82 36.95 16.15
CA ARG A 333 -8.93 35.74 15.33
C ARG A 333 -8.65 36.08 13.87
N LYS A 334 -8.05 35.15 13.14
CA LYS A 334 -7.74 35.31 11.72
C LYS A 334 -8.31 34.14 10.95
N ILE A 335 -8.97 34.42 9.82
CA ILE A 335 -9.32 33.37 8.87
C ILE A 335 -8.04 32.96 8.15
N VAL A 336 -7.86 31.65 8.01
CA VAL A 336 -6.72 31.04 7.34
C VAL A 336 -7.23 30.02 6.34
N TRP A 337 -6.43 29.70 5.34
CA TRP A 337 -6.68 28.54 4.49
C TRP A 337 -5.64 27.46 4.81
N VAL A 338 -6.10 26.25 5.09
CA VAL A 338 -5.24 25.12 5.45
C VAL A 338 -5.21 24.18 4.27
N ASN A 339 -4.03 23.90 3.73
CA ASN A 339 -3.78 22.86 2.73
C ASN A 339 -2.77 21.87 3.29
N ASP A 340 -3.26 20.71 3.70
CA ASP A 340 -2.54 19.72 4.49
C ASP A 340 -1.90 20.32 5.76
N ASP A 341 -0.56 20.31 5.85
CA ASP A 341 0.19 20.91 6.95
C ASP A 341 0.58 22.37 6.71
N ARG A 342 0.14 23.00 5.62
CA ARG A 342 0.36 24.43 5.36
C ARG A 342 -0.85 25.25 5.77
N MET A 343 -0.71 26.05 6.82
CA MET A 343 -1.70 27.04 7.24
C MET A 343 -1.35 28.42 6.69
N TYR A 344 -2.00 28.81 5.60
CA TYR A 344 -1.84 30.09 4.93
C TYR A 344 -2.53 31.21 5.71
N LEU A 345 -1.75 32.23 6.05
CA LEU A 345 -2.22 33.47 6.69
C LEU A 345 -2.67 34.51 5.64
N ASN A 346 -2.12 34.40 4.43
CA ASN A 346 -2.42 35.15 3.22
C ASN A 346 -1.91 34.33 2.01
N GLY A 347 -1.95 34.90 0.81
CA GLY A 347 -1.55 34.24 -0.43
C GLY A 347 -0.12 33.71 -0.48
N THR A 348 0.82 34.34 0.24
CA THR A 348 2.25 34.00 0.17
C THR A 348 2.82 33.41 1.45
N ASP A 349 2.27 33.77 2.61
CA ASP A 349 2.78 33.39 3.91
C ASP A 349 1.98 32.24 4.53
N TYR A 350 2.66 31.15 4.86
CA TYR A 350 2.08 30.03 5.60
C TYR A 350 2.97 29.59 6.76
N LYS A 351 2.33 29.00 7.77
CA LYS A 351 2.99 28.28 8.87
C LYS A 351 2.81 26.78 8.69
N MET A 352 3.88 26.03 8.90
CA MET A 352 3.83 24.58 8.96
C MET A 352 3.17 24.13 10.26
N LEU A 353 2.14 23.29 10.13
CA LEU A 353 1.47 22.62 11.23
C LEU A 353 2.22 21.32 11.55
N ASN A 354 2.28 20.99 12.84
CA ASN A 354 2.82 19.69 13.26
C ASN A 354 1.85 18.59 12.87
N LYS A 355 2.36 17.54 12.23
CA LYS A 355 1.64 16.31 11.93
C LYS A 355 2.52 15.11 12.16
N GLU A 356 1.91 13.95 12.33
CA GLU A 356 2.63 12.69 12.41
C GLU A 356 3.18 12.29 11.04
N TYR A 357 4.25 11.51 11.02
CA TYR A 357 4.94 11.17 9.76
C TYR A 357 4.12 10.24 8.84
N TRP A 358 3.07 9.59 9.34
CA TRP A 358 2.11 8.82 8.55
C TRP A 358 0.94 9.66 8.01
N GLU A 359 0.82 10.91 8.42
CA GLU A 359 -0.26 11.83 8.02
C GLU A 359 0.10 12.61 6.77
N SER A 360 -0.89 12.85 5.92
CA SER A 360 -0.81 13.89 4.89
C SER A 360 -1.21 15.24 5.49
N SER A 361 -2.27 15.26 6.30
CA SER A 361 -2.77 16.43 7.03
C SER A 361 -2.99 16.11 8.52
N PRO A 362 -2.68 17.03 9.45
CA PRO A 362 -2.96 16.84 10.88
C PRO A 362 -4.46 16.85 11.21
N TYR A 363 -5.31 17.29 10.28
CA TYR A 363 -6.76 17.38 10.46
C TYR A 363 -7.53 16.38 9.58
N ALA A 364 -6.83 15.48 8.88
CA ALA A 364 -7.44 14.45 8.05
C ALA A 364 -7.09 13.04 8.56
N SER A 365 -7.93 12.08 8.19
CA SER A 365 -7.76 10.69 8.64
C SER A 365 -6.68 9.96 7.85
N VAL A 366 -5.91 9.13 8.54
CA VAL A 366 -5.10 8.05 7.97
C VAL A 366 -5.78 6.73 8.26
N TYR A 367 -6.25 6.06 7.21
CA TYR A 367 -6.91 4.77 7.30
C TYR A 367 -5.93 3.67 6.93
N LYS A 368 -5.60 2.77 7.86
CA LYS A 368 -4.85 1.56 7.51
C LYS A 368 -5.78 0.58 6.81
N TYR A 369 -5.32 -0.01 5.71
CA TYR A 369 -6.07 -1.06 5.05
C TYR A 369 -5.88 -2.38 5.79
N SER A 370 -6.98 -3.04 6.11
CA SER A 370 -7.00 -4.33 6.83
C SER A 370 -8.12 -5.26 6.37
N HIS A 371 -8.83 -4.88 5.31
CA HIS A 371 -9.90 -5.64 4.66
C HIS A 371 -9.67 -5.64 3.15
N ASP A 372 -10.43 -6.45 2.43
CA ASP A 372 -10.21 -6.79 1.01
C ASP A 372 -8.81 -7.40 0.81
N VAL A 373 -8.49 -8.39 1.66
CA VAL A 373 -7.21 -9.10 1.65
C VAL A 373 -7.16 -10.10 0.49
N PHE A 374 -6.06 -10.09 -0.24
CA PHE A 374 -5.83 -10.94 -1.40
C PHE A 374 -5.34 -12.33 -0.99
N PRO A 375 -5.66 -13.38 -1.78
CA PRO A 375 -5.09 -14.70 -1.57
C PRO A 375 -3.56 -14.66 -1.73
N ALA A 376 -2.85 -15.61 -1.11
CA ALA A 376 -1.38 -15.62 -1.07
C ALA A 376 -0.71 -15.56 -2.45
N LYS A 377 -1.29 -16.22 -3.47
CA LYS A 377 -0.78 -16.23 -4.86
C LYS A 377 -1.03 -14.92 -5.63
N ALA A 378 -1.66 -13.93 -5.01
CA ALA A 378 -1.92 -12.63 -5.61
C ALA A 378 -1.35 -11.47 -4.76
N GLY A 379 -0.50 -11.77 -3.77
CA GLY A 379 0.21 -10.76 -2.98
C GLY A 379 1.50 -10.30 -3.66
N LEU A 380 2.10 -9.22 -3.16
CA LEU A 380 3.43 -8.77 -3.61
C LEU A 380 4.50 -9.81 -3.26
N GLY A 381 5.48 -9.96 -4.16
CA GLY A 381 6.61 -10.87 -4.01
C GLY A 381 6.39 -12.24 -4.65
N THR A 382 5.19 -12.53 -5.15
CA THR A 382 4.91 -13.80 -5.86
C THR A 382 5.67 -13.91 -7.17
N ASN A 383 6.07 -12.79 -7.78
CA ASN A 383 6.93 -12.79 -8.96
C ASN A 383 8.42 -12.56 -8.62
N GLY A 384 8.79 -12.70 -7.34
CA GLY A 384 10.15 -12.49 -6.85
C GLY A 384 10.41 -11.06 -6.37
N CYS A 385 11.68 -10.74 -6.12
CA CYS A 385 12.09 -9.51 -5.44
C CYS A 385 11.71 -8.24 -6.21
N THR A 386 11.58 -8.30 -7.53
CA THR A 386 11.34 -7.15 -8.41
C THR A 386 9.95 -6.55 -8.30
N ASP A 387 8.98 -7.25 -7.70
CA ASP A 387 7.67 -6.67 -7.38
C ASP A 387 7.81 -5.43 -6.48
N CYS A 388 8.80 -5.43 -5.58
CA CYS A 388 9.08 -4.31 -4.68
C CYS A 388 10.43 -3.63 -4.97
N HIS A 389 11.44 -4.38 -5.41
CA HIS A 389 12.80 -3.87 -5.63
C HIS A 389 13.09 -3.64 -7.12
N SER A 390 12.25 -2.86 -7.78
CA SER A 390 12.49 -2.37 -9.14
C SER A 390 12.22 -0.87 -9.21
N PHE A 391 12.85 -0.18 -10.17
CA PHE A 391 12.63 1.24 -10.41
C PHE A 391 11.20 1.57 -10.85
N GLY A 392 10.46 0.57 -11.34
CA GLY A 392 9.03 0.68 -11.66
C GLY A 392 8.10 0.20 -10.55
N SER A 393 8.61 -0.17 -9.38
CA SER A 393 7.78 -0.73 -8.30
C SER A 393 6.87 0.31 -7.66
N ASP A 394 5.64 -0.13 -7.39
CA ASP A 394 4.62 0.67 -6.71
C ASP A 394 4.93 0.93 -5.23
N MET A 395 5.75 0.07 -4.62
CA MET A 395 6.07 0.11 -3.20
C MET A 395 7.06 1.23 -2.84
N PHE A 396 8.02 1.55 -3.70
CA PHE A 396 9.09 2.50 -3.37
C PHE A 396 9.27 3.64 -4.37
N PHE A 397 9.04 3.42 -5.66
CA PHE A 397 9.38 4.40 -6.71
C PHE A 397 8.18 5.10 -7.34
N ARG A 398 6.97 4.58 -7.14
CA ARG A 398 5.74 5.27 -7.55
C ARG A 398 5.68 6.68 -6.97
N GLN A 399 5.29 7.61 -7.83
CA GLN A 399 4.97 8.98 -7.43
C GLN A 399 3.63 8.97 -6.67
N VAL A 400 3.64 9.55 -5.48
CA VAL A 400 2.47 9.70 -4.61
C VAL A 400 2.25 11.18 -4.30
N VAL A 401 1.00 11.54 -4.03
CA VAL A 401 0.62 12.92 -3.72
C VAL A 401 1.31 13.37 -2.44
N LYS A 402 2.03 14.48 -2.55
CA LYS A 402 2.59 15.22 -1.42
C LYS A 402 1.65 16.35 -1.00
N TYR A 403 1.17 17.14 -1.97
CA TYR A 403 0.15 18.15 -1.80
C TYR A 403 -0.88 18.05 -2.92
N PRO A 404 -2.18 18.26 -2.65
CA PRO A 404 -3.24 18.18 -3.65
C PRO A 404 -3.05 19.08 -4.86
N PHE A 405 -2.60 20.32 -4.64
CA PHE A 405 -2.52 21.35 -5.67
C PHE A 405 -1.22 22.15 -5.55
N GLY A 406 -0.48 22.28 -6.65
CA GLY A 406 0.62 23.20 -6.87
C GLY A 406 0.16 24.52 -7.49
N GLU A 407 1.09 25.39 -7.86
CA GLU A 407 0.75 26.69 -8.49
C GLU A 407 0.03 26.54 -9.84
N ASP A 408 0.19 25.39 -10.50
CA ASP A 408 -0.46 25.02 -11.77
C ASP A 408 -1.77 24.23 -11.59
N GLY A 409 -2.26 24.10 -10.35
CA GLY A 409 -3.44 23.29 -10.02
C GLY A 409 -3.20 21.78 -10.08
N LEU A 410 -2.02 21.32 -10.51
CA LEU A 410 -1.66 19.91 -10.57
C LEU A 410 -1.15 19.41 -9.22
N PRO A 411 -1.29 18.12 -8.90
CA PRO A 411 -0.76 17.57 -7.66
C PRO A 411 0.76 17.67 -7.59
N VAL A 412 1.26 18.13 -6.45
CA VAL A 412 2.69 18.06 -6.15
C VAL A 412 3.01 16.63 -5.73
N MET A 413 3.84 15.95 -6.51
CA MET A 413 4.17 14.54 -6.31
C MET A 413 5.54 14.35 -5.63
N GLU A 414 5.72 13.21 -4.96
CA GLU A 414 7.02 12.74 -4.50
C GLU A 414 7.11 11.20 -4.56
N PRO A 415 8.33 10.62 -4.65
CA PRO A 415 8.46 9.17 -4.67
C PRO A 415 8.09 8.56 -3.31
N GLN A 416 7.41 7.41 -3.33
CA GLN A 416 6.93 6.69 -2.15
C GLN A 416 8.01 6.39 -1.10
N HIS A 417 9.26 6.12 -1.50
CA HIS A 417 10.37 5.90 -0.56
C HIS A 417 10.66 7.15 0.28
N LYS A 418 10.43 8.35 -0.24
CA LYS A 418 10.63 9.61 0.49
C LYS A 418 9.57 9.78 1.57
N LYS A 419 8.30 9.46 1.26
CA LYS A 419 7.21 9.39 2.26
C LYS A 419 7.50 8.37 3.36
N LEU A 420 8.17 7.27 3.02
CA LEU A 420 8.62 6.25 4.00
C LEU A 420 9.86 6.68 4.81
N GLY A 421 10.43 7.86 4.56
CA GLY A 421 11.65 8.33 5.21
C GLY A 421 12.90 7.55 4.82
N MET A 422 12.93 6.99 3.60
CA MET A 422 14.03 6.17 3.09
C MET A 422 14.91 6.94 2.09
N SER A 423 16.22 6.68 2.15
CA SER A 423 17.20 7.24 1.21
C SER A 423 16.98 6.73 -0.21
N GLY A 424 16.85 7.65 -1.17
CA GLY A 424 16.71 7.32 -2.59
C GLY A 424 17.91 6.58 -3.15
N PHE A 425 19.13 6.90 -2.70
CA PHE A 425 20.35 6.17 -3.10
C PHE A 425 20.31 4.70 -2.65
N MET A 426 19.94 4.46 -1.39
CA MET A 426 19.86 3.09 -0.85
C MET A 426 18.76 2.27 -1.54
N MET A 427 17.61 2.88 -1.81
CA MET A 427 16.54 2.22 -2.56
C MET A 427 16.95 1.98 -4.01
N GLY A 428 17.62 2.94 -4.65
CA GLY A 428 18.15 2.82 -6.01
C GLY A 428 19.17 1.70 -6.15
N MET A 429 20.11 1.56 -5.20
CA MET A 429 21.04 0.42 -5.20
C MET A 429 20.34 -0.92 -5.04
N SER A 430 19.29 -0.98 -4.21
CA SER A 430 18.51 -2.19 -4.04
C SER A 430 17.75 -2.56 -5.31
N ALA A 431 17.12 -1.57 -5.98
CA ALA A 431 16.44 -1.78 -7.24
C ALA A 431 17.41 -2.18 -8.37
N PHE A 432 18.56 -1.51 -8.46
CA PHE A 432 19.62 -1.85 -9.40
C PHE A 432 20.10 -3.29 -9.22
N ARG A 433 20.37 -3.71 -7.97
CA ARG A 433 20.79 -5.09 -7.67
C ARG A 433 19.77 -6.12 -8.14
N GLU A 434 18.50 -5.95 -7.73
CA GLU A 434 17.48 -6.96 -8.00
C GLU A 434 17.01 -6.94 -9.47
N GLN A 435 16.74 -5.76 -10.03
CA GLN A 435 16.21 -5.59 -11.39
C GLN A 435 17.28 -5.74 -12.47
N VAL A 436 18.51 -5.26 -12.25
CA VAL A 436 19.55 -5.24 -13.28
C VAL A 436 20.59 -6.34 -13.03
N VAL A 437 21.30 -6.27 -11.90
CA VAL A 437 22.45 -7.16 -11.65
C VAL A 437 22.02 -8.62 -11.64
N LYS A 438 20.98 -8.97 -10.86
CA LYS A 438 20.52 -10.37 -10.76
C LYS A 438 19.83 -10.87 -12.03
N SER A 439 19.07 -10.01 -12.70
CA SER A 439 18.43 -10.36 -13.98
C SER A 439 19.46 -10.67 -15.07
N PHE A 440 20.66 -10.08 -14.98
CA PHE A 440 21.81 -10.45 -15.81
C PHE A 440 22.61 -11.62 -15.24
N SER A 441 22.72 -11.76 -13.92
CA SER A 441 23.52 -12.83 -13.30
C SER A 441 23.00 -14.21 -13.63
N TYR A 442 21.67 -14.42 -13.60
CA TYR A 442 21.09 -15.73 -13.88
C TYR A 442 21.38 -16.22 -15.32
N PRO A 443 21.15 -15.44 -16.40
CA PRO A 443 21.56 -15.87 -17.74
C PRO A 443 23.06 -16.03 -17.89
N ALA A 444 23.88 -15.18 -17.26
CA ALA A 444 25.34 -15.31 -17.31
C ALA A 444 25.82 -16.61 -16.64
N ILE A 445 25.27 -16.97 -15.48
CA ILE A 445 25.61 -18.21 -14.78
C ILE A 445 25.16 -19.44 -15.59
N PHE A 446 23.95 -19.38 -16.18
CA PHE A 446 23.48 -20.44 -17.06
C PHE A 446 24.36 -20.58 -18.31
N PHE A 447 24.77 -19.46 -18.91
CA PHE A 447 25.70 -19.48 -20.04
C PHE A 447 27.07 -20.05 -19.65
N LEU A 448 27.62 -19.68 -18.48
CA LEU A 448 28.85 -20.28 -17.94
C LEU A 448 28.70 -21.79 -17.78
N PHE A 449 27.57 -22.28 -17.26
CA PHE A 449 27.31 -23.71 -17.16
C PHE A 449 27.36 -24.39 -18.54
N LEU A 450 26.71 -23.81 -19.56
CA LEU A 450 26.78 -24.30 -20.94
C LEU A 450 28.22 -24.27 -21.50
N THR A 451 28.98 -23.20 -21.25
CA THR A 451 30.39 -23.08 -21.64
C THR A 451 31.24 -24.19 -21.00
N ILE A 452 31.01 -24.52 -19.73
CA ILE A 452 31.69 -25.61 -19.04
C ILE A 452 31.34 -26.96 -19.67
N LEU A 453 30.05 -27.20 -19.99
CA LEU A 453 29.63 -28.43 -20.68
C LEU A 453 30.29 -28.57 -22.06
N VAL A 454 30.37 -27.47 -22.83
CA VAL A 454 31.10 -27.46 -24.11
C VAL A 454 32.58 -27.76 -23.89
N SER A 455 33.20 -27.22 -22.84
CA SER A 455 34.60 -27.51 -22.48
C SER A 455 34.82 -28.99 -22.21
N ILE A 456 33.92 -29.62 -21.43
CA ILE A 456 33.95 -31.05 -21.13
C ILE A 456 33.76 -31.86 -22.42
N ALA A 457 32.77 -31.51 -23.24
CA ALA A 457 32.50 -32.19 -24.51
C ALA A 457 33.69 -32.11 -25.47
N CYS A 458 34.35 -30.96 -25.56
CA CYS A 458 35.58 -30.80 -26.34
C CYS A 458 36.71 -31.69 -25.78
N GLY A 459 36.86 -31.76 -24.45
CA GLY A 459 37.85 -32.62 -23.79
C GLY A 459 37.60 -34.12 -24.03
N VAL A 460 36.35 -34.56 -24.01
CA VAL A 460 35.97 -35.95 -24.30
C VAL A 460 36.15 -36.26 -25.79
N ASN A 461 35.69 -35.39 -26.69
CA ASN A 461 35.89 -35.55 -28.13
C ASN A 461 37.37 -35.65 -28.49
N ARG A 462 38.23 -34.89 -27.81
CA ARG A 462 39.68 -34.99 -27.98
C ARG A 462 40.23 -36.36 -27.57
N LYS A 463 39.74 -36.91 -26.46
CA LYS A 463 40.24 -38.18 -25.94
C LYS A 463 39.83 -39.36 -26.82
N GLU A 464 38.58 -39.33 -27.31
CA GLU A 464 37.96 -40.45 -28.03
C GLU A 464 37.95 -40.25 -29.56
N ASN A 465 38.35 -39.07 -30.06
CA ASN A 465 38.40 -38.70 -31.49
C ASN A 465 37.09 -38.91 -32.27
N PHE A 466 35.94 -38.49 -31.74
CA PHE A 466 34.66 -38.67 -32.45
C PHE A 466 34.58 -37.87 -33.77
N PHE A 467 35.01 -36.60 -33.77
CA PHE A 467 35.02 -35.76 -34.98
C PHE A 467 36.06 -34.64 -34.91
N ARG A 468 36.46 -34.11 -36.08
CA ARG A 468 37.42 -33.01 -36.19
C ARG A 468 36.77 -31.67 -35.87
N LEU A 469 37.12 -31.09 -34.72
CA LEU A 469 36.69 -29.75 -34.33
C LEU A 469 37.57 -28.69 -34.99
N ASN A 470 36.96 -27.62 -35.54
CA ASN A 470 37.67 -26.45 -36.03
C ASN A 470 37.16 -25.19 -35.34
N SER A 471 37.91 -24.09 -35.44
CA SER A 471 37.55 -22.82 -34.77
C SER A 471 36.24 -22.22 -35.28
N ASN A 472 35.90 -22.41 -36.56
CA ASN A 472 34.66 -21.87 -37.14
C ASN A 472 33.41 -22.53 -36.53
N TYR A 473 33.43 -23.84 -36.31
CA TYR A 473 32.34 -24.55 -35.65
C TYR A 473 32.15 -24.08 -34.21
N LEU A 474 33.25 -23.81 -33.50
CA LEU A 474 33.17 -23.30 -32.13
C LEU A 474 32.62 -21.86 -32.09
N TYR A 475 32.98 -21.00 -33.04
CA TYR A 475 32.39 -19.66 -33.17
C TYR A 475 30.88 -19.73 -33.45
N ILE A 476 30.47 -20.55 -34.42
CA ILE A 476 29.04 -20.71 -34.75
C ILE A 476 28.28 -21.22 -33.53
N LEU A 477 28.83 -22.21 -32.82
CA LEU A 477 28.22 -22.74 -31.59
C LEU A 477 28.02 -21.65 -30.54
N TYR A 478 29.05 -20.85 -30.24
CA TYR A 478 28.91 -19.79 -29.23
C TYR A 478 27.95 -18.67 -29.66
N VAL A 479 27.92 -18.31 -30.94
CA VAL A 479 26.92 -17.36 -31.47
C VAL A 479 25.51 -17.91 -31.30
N LEU A 480 25.27 -19.19 -31.65
CA LEU A 480 23.98 -19.84 -31.49
C LEU A 480 23.59 -20.00 -30.01
N LEU A 481 24.52 -20.37 -29.13
CA LEU A 481 24.28 -20.47 -27.69
C LEU A 481 23.94 -19.10 -27.10
N ALA A 482 24.69 -18.05 -27.44
CA ALA A 482 24.44 -16.70 -26.96
C ALA A 482 23.09 -16.18 -27.46
N ALA A 483 22.77 -16.38 -28.75
CA ALA A 483 21.48 -16.03 -29.32
C ALA A 483 20.33 -16.83 -28.68
N GLY A 484 20.53 -18.12 -28.41
CA GLY A 484 19.56 -18.98 -27.76
C GLY A 484 19.27 -18.55 -26.32
N VAL A 485 20.31 -18.29 -25.53
CA VAL A 485 20.16 -17.76 -24.16
C VAL A 485 19.50 -16.39 -24.18
N ALA A 486 19.93 -15.48 -25.06
CA ALA A 486 19.27 -14.19 -25.21
C ALA A 486 17.79 -14.33 -25.57
N PHE A 487 17.44 -15.22 -26.50
CA PHE A 487 16.05 -15.47 -26.89
C PHE A 487 15.21 -16.01 -25.72
N VAL A 488 15.73 -16.95 -24.94
CA VAL A 488 15.03 -17.53 -23.78
C VAL A 488 14.82 -16.50 -22.66
N PHE A 489 15.78 -15.62 -22.40
CA PHE A 489 15.67 -14.64 -21.30
C PHE A 489 15.00 -13.32 -21.70
N LEU A 490 15.02 -12.94 -22.99
CA LEU A 490 14.39 -11.71 -23.47
C LEU A 490 12.93 -11.91 -23.90
N LYS A 491 12.49 -13.15 -24.14
CA LYS A 491 11.10 -13.46 -24.50
C LYS A 491 10.36 -14.09 -23.30
N PRO A 492 9.50 -13.34 -22.59
CA PRO A 492 8.85 -13.80 -21.36
C PRO A 492 8.08 -15.11 -21.51
N ASP A 493 7.37 -15.28 -22.63
CA ASP A 493 6.61 -16.51 -22.90
C ASP A 493 7.54 -17.72 -22.92
N VAL A 494 8.66 -17.62 -23.64
CA VAL A 494 9.64 -18.72 -23.75
C VAL A 494 10.34 -18.94 -22.40
N ASN A 495 10.69 -17.87 -21.70
CA ASN A 495 11.30 -17.95 -20.38
C ASN A 495 10.47 -18.81 -19.43
N SER A 496 9.15 -18.57 -19.39
CA SER A 496 8.22 -19.25 -18.49
C SER A 496 8.08 -20.76 -18.75
N TYR A 497 8.38 -21.22 -19.97
CA TYR A 497 8.35 -22.66 -20.32
C TYR A 497 9.71 -23.34 -20.12
N VAL A 498 10.82 -22.61 -20.27
CA VAL A 498 12.16 -23.19 -20.33
C VAL A 498 12.91 -23.09 -18.99
N LEU A 499 12.65 -22.03 -18.22
CA LEU A 499 13.42 -21.71 -17.02
C LEU A 499 12.52 -21.58 -15.78
N PRO A 500 13.09 -21.78 -14.58
CA PRO A 500 12.39 -21.47 -13.35
C PRO A 500 11.94 -20.01 -13.30
N ASP A 501 10.79 -19.77 -12.69
CA ASP A 501 10.31 -18.41 -12.45
C ASP A 501 11.27 -17.59 -11.57
N ARG A 502 11.10 -16.27 -11.62
CA ARG A 502 11.97 -15.34 -10.91
C ARG A 502 11.99 -15.58 -9.40
N LEU A 503 10.85 -15.94 -8.80
CA LEU A 503 10.74 -16.26 -7.38
C LEU A 503 11.63 -17.45 -7.02
N THR A 504 11.62 -18.49 -7.85
CA THR A 504 12.44 -19.70 -7.67
C THR A 504 13.92 -19.39 -7.74
N LEU A 505 14.33 -18.53 -8.68
CA LEU A 505 15.72 -18.07 -8.78
C LEU A 505 16.13 -17.25 -7.56
N ASP A 506 15.31 -16.28 -7.14
CA ASP A 506 15.59 -15.44 -5.98
C ASP A 506 15.64 -16.25 -4.67
N ALA A 507 14.74 -17.22 -4.50
CA ALA A 507 14.70 -18.12 -3.34
C ALA A 507 15.96 -19.00 -3.24
N ASN A 508 16.59 -19.32 -4.37
CA ASN A 508 17.76 -20.18 -4.45
C ASN A 508 19.05 -19.41 -4.77
N HIS A 509 19.03 -18.07 -4.72
CA HIS A 509 20.14 -17.22 -5.12
C HIS A 509 21.44 -17.57 -4.39
N PHE A 510 21.37 -17.91 -3.11
CA PHE A 510 22.53 -18.35 -2.33
C PHE A 510 23.21 -19.59 -2.92
N ILE A 511 22.43 -20.62 -3.26
CA ILE A 511 22.96 -21.87 -3.83
C ILE A 511 23.53 -21.61 -5.23
N ILE A 512 22.80 -20.84 -6.05
CA ILE A 512 23.22 -20.47 -7.41
C ILE A 512 24.57 -19.73 -7.38
N THR A 513 24.72 -18.77 -6.46
CA THR A 513 25.97 -17.99 -6.33
C THR A 513 27.13 -18.82 -5.78
N ILE A 514 26.90 -19.83 -4.93
CA ILE A 514 27.95 -20.78 -4.51
C ILE A 514 28.54 -21.51 -5.72
N PHE A 515 27.70 -22.05 -6.61
CA PHE A 515 28.19 -22.74 -7.81
C PHE A 515 28.98 -21.79 -8.72
N ALA A 516 28.50 -20.56 -8.89
CA ALA A 516 29.18 -19.54 -9.68
C ALA A 516 30.56 -19.18 -9.09
N LEU A 517 30.65 -19.03 -7.76
CA LEU A 517 31.91 -18.74 -7.07
C LEU A 517 32.88 -19.92 -7.09
N ALA A 518 32.39 -21.16 -7.00
CA ALA A 518 33.22 -22.36 -7.12
C ALA A 518 33.83 -22.47 -8.53
N ALA A 519 33.03 -22.22 -9.58
CA ALA A 519 33.54 -22.14 -10.95
C ALA A 519 34.56 -20.99 -11.10
N GLY A 520 34.30 -19.84 -10.49
CA GLY A 520 35.21 -18.70 -10.46
C GLY A 520 36.56 -19.02 -9.79
N ALA A 521 36.54 -19.68 -8.64
CA ALA A 521 37.73 -20.12 -7.92
C ALA A 521 38.52 -21.17 -8.72
N TYR A 522 37.83 -22.11 -9.36
CA TYR A 522 38.45 -23.09 -10.25
C TYR A 522 39.16 -22.40 -11.43
N THR A 523 38.50 -21.45 -12.08
CA THR A 523 39.11 -20.63 -13.15
C THR A 523 40.37 -19.93 -12.65
N TRP A 524 40.30 -19.29 -11.48
CA TRP A 524 41.45 -18.59 -10.91
C TRP A 524 42.65 -19.53 -10.67
N VAL A 525 42.41 -20.69 -10.07
CA VAL A 525 43.45 -21.72 -9.84
C VAL A 525 44.06 -22.19 -11.17
N ARG A 526 43.24 -22.43 -12.19
CA ARG A 526 43.74 -22.87 -13.51
C ARG A 526 44.59 -21.80 -14.18
N MET A 527 44.12 -20.56 -14.23
CA MET A 527 44.87 -19.43 -14.80
C MET A 527 46.20 -19.20 -14.07
N SER A 528 46.23 -19.37 -12.75
CA SER A 528 47.45 -19.20 -11.94
C SER A 528 48.52 -20.24 -12.27
N LYS A 529 48.11 -21.47 -12.62
CA LYS A 529 49.01 -22.54 -13.05
C LYS A 529 49.56 -22.32 -14.46
N GLU A 530 48.74 -21.77 -15.36
CA GLU A 530 49.11 -21.56 -16.76
C GLU A 530 50.06 -20.37 -16.97
N LYS A 531 49.86 -19.26 -16.25
CA LYS A 531 50.63 -18.02 -16.44
C LYS A 531 51.06 -17.40 -15.10
N PRO A 532 52.16 -17.87 -14.50
CA PRO A 532 52.62 -17.44 -13.17
C PRO A 532 52.99 -15.95 -13.09
N THR A 533 53.39 -15.34 -14.22
CA THR A 533 53.79 -13.92 -14.30
C THR A 533 52.62 -12.94 -14.21
N GLY A 534 51.37 -13.44 -14.20
CA GLY A 534 50.15 -12.69 -13.91
C GLY A 534 49.58 -11.93 -15.09
N THR A 535 48.36 -12.29 -15.51
CA THR A 535 47.57 -11.51 -16.49
C THR A 535 46.63 -10.53 -15.79
N LEU A 536 46.15 -9.51 -16.51
CA LEU A 536 45.12 -8.60 -15.98
C LEU A 536 43.86 -9.37 -15.54
N LEU A 537 43.40 -10.34 -16.35
CA LEU A 537 42.26 -11.19 -16.03
C LEU A 537 42.48 -12.01 -14.74
N LEU A 538 43.70 -12.52 -14.50
CA LEU A 538 44.02 -13.24 -13.27
C LEU A 538 43.88 -12.34 -12.03
N LYS A 539 44.40 -11.11 -12.12
CA LYS A 539 44.33 -10.11 -11.02
C LYS A 539 42.88 -9.68 -10.76
N LEU A 540 42.10 -9.42 -11.82
CA LEU A 540 40.69 -9.07 -11.70
C LEU A 540 39.88 -10.22 -11.10
N GLN A 541 40.12 -11.46 -11.53
CA GLN A 541 39.43 -12.62 -10.97
C GLN A 541 39.70 -12.77 -9.48
N ALA A 542 40.96 -12.66 -9.06
CA ALA A 542 41.33 -12.70 -7.65
C ALA A 542 40.63 -11.57 -6.86
N PHE A 543 40.67 -10.36 -7.40
CA PHE A 543 40.06 -9.18 -6.77
C PHE A 543 38.55 -9.37 -6.55
N PHE A 544 37.80 -9.79 -7.57
CA PHE A 544 36.34 -9.96 -7.44
C PHE A 544 35.95 -11.16 -6.58
N LEU A 545 36.74 -12.25 -6.57
CA LEU A 545 36.52 -13.34 -5.62
C LEU A 545 36.75 -12.88 -4.16
N ILE A 546 37.83 -12.13 -3.90
CA ILE A 546 38.09 -11.56 -2.58
C ILE A 546 36.98 -10.60 -2.19
N LEU A 547 36.56 -9.72 -3.10
CA LEU A 547 35.51 -8.74 -2.85
C LEU A 547 34.16 -9.42 -2.57
N ALA A 548 33.83 -10.51 -3.26
CA ALA A 548 32.66 -11.34 -2.97
C ALA A 548 32.74 -11.97 -1.57
N VAL A 549 33.90 -12.53 -1.19
CA VAL A 549 34.08 -13.11 0.16
C VAL A 549 33.94 -12.05 1.24
N VAL A 550 34.62 -10.91 1.11
CA VAL A 550 34.54 -9.80 2.08
C VAL A 550 33.11 -9.28 2.20
N SER A 551 32.44 -9.07 1.07
CA SER A 551 31.04 -8.59 1.06
C SER A 551 30.09 -9.62 1.66
N GLY A 552 30.30 -10.91 1.38
CA GLY A 552 29.53 -12.00 1.97
C GLY A 552 29.71 -12.09 3.50
N ILE A 553 30.93 -11.88 4.00
CA ILE A 553 31.19 -11.80 5.44
C ILE A 553 30.45 -10.60 6.05
N LEU A 554 30.52 -9.42 5.42
CA LEU A 554 29.81 -8.23 5.89
C LEU A 554 28.28 -8.45 5.95
N MET A 555 27.71 -9.17 4.98
CA MET A 555 26.28 -9.51 4.95
C MET A 555 25.84 -10.35 6.16
N MET A 556 26.75 -11.07 6.81
CA MET A 556 26.47 -11.86 8.02
C MET A 556 26.49 -11.03 9.31
N ILE A 557 26.99 -9.79 9.28
CA ILE A 557 27.12 -8.94 10.45
C ILE A 557 25.82 -8.16 10.69
N LYS A 558 25.11 -8.46 11.78
CA LYS A 558 23.90 -7.75 12.22
C LYS A 558 24.22 -6.67 13.27
N PHE A 559 25.08 -5.71 12.92
CA PHE A 559 25.47 -4.62 13.83
C PHE A 559 24.98 -3.26 13.30
N ASP A 560 24.15 -2.59 14.09
CA ASP A 560 23.43 -1.36 13.66
C ASP A 560 24.37 -0.24 13.22
N LEU A 561 25.55 -0.11 13.84
CA LEU A 561 26.52 0.95 13.55
C LEU A 561 27.07 0.88 12.11
N ILE A 562 27.19 -0.33 11.55
CA ILE A 562 27.71 -0.55 10.19
C ILE A 562 26.60 -0.94 9.20
N TYR A 563 25.34 -0.86 9.61
CA TYR A 563 24.23 -1.40 8.82
C TYR A 563 24.09 -0.76 7.43
N GLN A 564 24.51 0.51 7.26
CA GLN A 564 24.58 1.14 5.95
C GLN A 564 25.63 0.50 5.03
N ILE A 565 26.78 0.11 5.59
CA ILE A 565 27.84 -0.61 4.86
C ILE A 565 27.35 -2.00 4.46
N VAL A 566 26.67 -2.68 5.38
CA VAL A 566 26.07 -4.01 5.13
C VAL A 566 25.09 -3.96 3.95
N ARG A 567 24.26 -2.92 3.84
CA ARG A 567 23.34 -2.74 2.71
C ARG A 567 24.05 -2.63 1.36
N VAL A 568 25.16 -1.88 1.32
CA VAL A 568 26.00 -1.75 0.12
C VAL A 568 26.66 -3.07 -0.22
N ALA A 569 27.10 -3.84 0.78
CA ALA A 569 27.77 -5.12 0.60
C ALA A 569 26.96 -6.12 -0.23
N PHE A 570 25.63 -6.16 -0.09
CA PHE A 570 24.80 -7.03 -0.92
C PHE A 570 24.92 -6.71 -2.42
N THR A 571 24.90 -5.42 -2.79
CA THR A 571 25.02 -5.01 -4.19
C THR A 571 26.44 -5.27 -4.71
N VAL A 572 27.45 -5.01 -3.89
CA VAL A 572 28.85 -5.29 -4.23
C VAL A 572 29.10 -6.78 -4.41
N PHE A 573 28.48 -7.63 -3.57
CA PHE A 573 28.55 -9.08 -3.68
C PHE A 573 28.04 -9.57 -5.04
N ASP A 574 26.81 -9.19 -5.41
CA ASP A 574 26.19 -9.65 -6.66
C ASP A 574 26.95 -9.16 -7.90
N ILE A 575 27.44 -7.91 -7.89
CA ILE A 575 28.30 -7.38 -8.97
C ILE A 575 29.60 -8.20 -9.07
N SER A 576 30.21 -8.52 -7.94
CA SER A 576 31.46 -9.30 -7.90
C SER A 576 31.27 -10.71 -8.45
N VAL A 577 30.14 -11.36 -8.12
CA VAL A 577 29.77 -12.66 -8.68
C VAL A 577 29.60 -12.56 -10.20
N VAL A 578 28.86 -11.57 -10.70
CA VAL A 578 28.66 -11.37 -12.14
C VAL A 578 29.99 -11.21 -12.87
N ILE A 579 30.89 -10.36 -12.37
CA ILE A 579 32.17 -10.12 -13.03
C ILE A 579 33.04 -11.38 -13.00
N SER A 580 33.07 -12.10 -11.87
CA SER A 580 33.77 -13.39 -11.77
C SER A 580 33.24 -14.41 -12.79
N VAL A 581 31.91 -14.48 -12.98
CA VAL A 581 31.27 -15.35 -13.97
C VAL A 581 31.69 -14.97 -15.39
N LEU A 582 31.69 -13.68 -15.73
CA LEU A 582 32.10 -13.21 -17.05
C LEU A 582 33.57 -13.53 -17.36
N ILE A 583 34.47 -13.35 -16.39
CA ILE A 583 35.88 -13.72 -16.55
C ILE A 583 36.02 -15.23 -16.75
N SER A 584 35.28 -16.06 -15.99
CA SER A 584 35.25 -17.51 -16.19
C SER A 584 34.77 -17.92 -17.58
N ILE A 585 33.70 -17.29 -18.10
CA ILE A 585 33.23 -17.53 -19.47
C ILE A 585 34.34 -17.23 -20.48
N ILE A 586 34.95 -16.04 -20.38
CA ILE A 586 36.04 -15.63 -21.28
C ILE A 586 37.21 -16.62 -21.21
N TYR A 587 37.60 -17.06 -20.01
CA TYR A 587 38.66 -18.05 -19.83
C TYR A 587 38.34 -19.36 -20.53
N PHE A 588 37.18 -19.97 -20.27
CA PHE A 588 36.84 -21.27 -20.86
C PHE A 588 36.70 -21.23 -22.38
N ILE A 589 36.12 -20.15 -22.93
CA ILE A 589 36.04 -19.96 -24.38
C ILE A 589 37.46 -19.87 -24.97
N ASN A 590 38.33 -19.04 -24.39
CA ASN A 590 39.70 -18.87 -24.87
C ASN A 590 40.51 -20.17 -24.77
N ASP A 591 40.39 -20.91 -23.67
CA ASP A 591 41.06 -22.21 -23.48
C ASP A 591 40.69 -23.19 -24.60
N GLN A 592 39.40 -23.30 -24.92
CA GLN A 592 38.92 -24.16 -26.01
C GLN A 592 39.48 -23.74 -27.38
N PHE A 593 39.52 -22.44 -27.68
CA PHE A 593 40.10 -21.94 -28.94
C PHE A 593 41.61 -22.17 -29.02
N ILE A 594 42.34 -21.99 -27.91
CA ILE A 594 43.79 -22.26 -27.86
C ILE A 594 44.05 -23.74 -28.13
N ILE A 595 43.32 -24.64 -27.46
CA ILE A 595 43.45 -26.09 -27.64
C ILE A 595 43.25 -26.48 -29.11
N ILE A 596 42.18 -26.00 -29.76
CA ILE A 596 41.90 -26.30 -31.17
C ILE A 596 43.01 -25.77 -32.10
N LYS A 597 43.54 -24.58 -31.85
CA LYS A 597 44.63 -24.01 -32.66
C LYS A 597 45.92 -24.81 -32.53
N THR A 598 46.26 -25.26 -31.33
CA THR A 598 47.44 -26.11 -31.10
C THR A 598 47.30 -27.47 -31.77
N GLU A 599 46.08 -28.01 -31.90
CA GLU A 599 45.81 -29.26 -32.61
C GLU A 599 45.81 -29.10 -34.13
N ALA A 600 45.38 -27.95 -34.68
CA ALA A 600 45.46 -27.69 -36.11
C ALA A 600 46.90 -27.51 -36.62
N GLN A 601 47.86 -27.28 -35.72
CA GLN A 601 49.30 -27.14 -36.00
C GLN A 601 50.08 -28.45 -35.83
N LYS A 602 49.45 -29.50 -35.29
CA LYS A 602 49.99 -30.87 -35.22
C LYS A 602 49.38 -31.70 -36.35
#